data_AF-A0A4S0VGP3-F1
#
_entry.id   AF-A0A4S0VGP3-F1
#
_cell.length_a   1.000
_cell.length_b   1.000
_cell.length_c   1.000
_cell.angle_alpha   90.00
_cell.angle_beta   90.00
_cell.angle_gamma   90.00
#
_symmetry.space_group_name_H-M   'P 1'
#
loop_
_entity.id
_entity.type
_entity.pdbx_description
1 polymer ?
#
loop_
_entity_poly.entity_id
_entity_poly.type
_entity_poly.pdbx_seq_one_letter_code
_entity_poly.pdbx_strand_id
1 'polypeptide(L)'
;MNYHTTLVSRNVKTGPMPVMTSSLETCPDACPLKKGGCYAMTGPLKLHWDAVTAGERGGGLDKALEPIRKLNRGAIWRYGQAGDLPGVRDTIDRDGVLKIAKASRGKRAIVFTHKPPSLENIAIIKEAAAEGLTINLSADSITRADELADLGLPVAVVLNSDYQRKKGETLSDYRRRTKDLANTTPKGRKIAVCPATYTDVSCTQCGVCADGERKGVIIGFPAHGTQRKRVDEIAGHAGKRQNNSD
;
A
#
# COMPACT_ATOMS: atom_id res chain seq x y z
N MET A 1 0.48 10.25 -18.74
CA MET A 1 0.77 9.92 -17.33
C MET A 1 1.77 10.88 -16.74
N ASN A 2 1.43 11.48 -15.60
CA ASN A 2 2.27 12.42 -14.88
C ASN A 2 2.70 11.82 -13.54
N TYR A 3 3.92 12.14 -13.14
CA TYR A 3 4.57 11.66 -11.94
C TYR A 3 5.25 12.82 -11.23
N HIS A 4 5.12 12.85 -9.90
CA HIS A 4 5.78 13.84 -9.08
C HIS A 4 6.39 13.20 -7.83
N THR A 5 7.66 13.51 -7.57
CA THR A 5 8.35 13.06 -6.36
C THR A 5 8.46 14.21 -5.38
N THR A 6 7.88 14.03 -4.20
CA THR A 6 8.13 14.90 -3.05
C THR A 6 9.30 14.31 -2.28
N LEU A 7 10.42 15.05 -2.23
CA LEU A 7 11.68 14.56 -1.64
C LEU A 7 11.58 14.27 -0.14
N VAL A 8 10.84 15.11 0.58
CA VAL A 8 10.64 14.99 2.02
C VAL A 8 9.16 15.05 2.31
N SER A 9 8.55 13.89 2.55
CA SER A 9 7.15 13.79 2.95
C SER A 9 6.91 14.42 4.32
N ARG A 10 5.80 15.17 4.45
CA ARG A 10 5.27 15.65 5.75
C ARG A 10 4.18 14.74 6.31
N ASN A 11 3.90 13.62 5.65
CA ASN A 11 2.92 12.65 6.14
C ASN A 11 3.53 11.87 7.31
N VAL A 12 2.95 12.04 8.50
CA VAL A 12 3.40 11.39 9.74
C VAL A 12 3.47 9.86 9.61
N LYS A 13 2.58 9.23 8.83
CA LYS A 13 2.57 7.77 8.63
C LYS A 13 3.79 7.31 7.84
N THR A 14 4.20 8.07 6.82
CA THR A 14 5.42 7.72 6.07
C THR A 14 6.66 8.10 6.87
N GLY A 15 6.62 9.22 7.60
CA GLY A 15 7.82 9.89 8.07
C GLY A 15 8.53 10.63 6.93
N PRO A 16 9.67 11.28 7.21
CA PRO A 16 10.43 12.06 6.24
C PRO A 16 11.18 11.14 5.26
N MET A 17 10.49 10.71 4.22
CA MET A 17 11.09 9.98 3.09
C MET A 17 10.61 10.57 1.75
N PRO A 18 11.30 10.24 0.64
CA PRO A 18 10.78 10.49 -0.68
C PRO A 18 9.50 9.70 -0.94
N VAL A 19 8.48 10.37 -1.46
CA VAL A 19 7.20 9.79 -1.86
C VAL A 19 6.88 10.20 -3.30
N MET A 20 6.39 9.26 -4.10
CA MET A 20 5.93 9.56 -5.46
C MET A 20 4.40 9.55 -5.55
N THR A 21 3.85 10.49 -6.30
CA THR A 21 2.46 10.54 -6.73
C THR A 21 2.39 10.29 -8.23
N SER A 22 1.52 9.39 -8.69
CA SER A 22 1.19 9.19 -10.11
C SER A 22 -0.23 9.68 -10.42
N SER A 23 -0.47 10.10 -11.65
CA SER A 23 -1.77 10.61 -12.12
C SER A 23 -2.90 9.58 -12.00
N LEU A 24 -4.14 10.05 -11.83
CA LEU A 24 -5.36 9.23 -11.65
C LEU A 24 -5.53 8.11 -12.70
N GLU A 25 -5.12 8.34 -13.94
CA GLU A 25 -5.22 7.35 -15.03
C GLU A 25 -4.45 6.04 -14.75
N THR A 26 -3.49 6.07 -13.83
CA THR A 26 -2.81 4.86 -13.35
C THR A 26 -3.70 3.99 -12.48
N CYS A 27 -4.75 4.53 -11.84
CA CYS A 27 -5.60 3.76 -10.96
C CYS A 27 -6.51 2.78 -11.73
N PRO A 28 -6.54 1.49 -11.33
CA PRO A 28 -7.37 0.48 -11.97
C PRO A 28 -8.86 0.75 -11.81
N ASP A 29 -9.63 0.42 -12.84
CA ASP A 29 -11.09 0.44 -12.80
C ASP A 29 -11.63 -0.70 -11.92
N ALA A 30 -10.87 -1.79 -11.80
CA ALA A 30 -11.13 -2.89 -10.88
C ALA A 30 -11.00 -2.50 -9.39
N CYS A 31 -10.37 -1.37 -9.05
CA CYS A 31 -10.20 -0.95 -7.66
C CYS A 31 -11.57 -0.52 -7.05
N PRO A 32 -12.09 -1.21 -6.02
CA PRO A 32 -13.37 -0.85 -5.43
C PRO A 32 -13.33 0.52 -4.72
N LEU A 33 -12.15 0.92 -4.22
CA LEU A 33 -11.93 2.19 -3.54
C LEU A 33 -11.97 3.41 -4.49
N LYS A 34 -11.81 3.20 -5.80
CA LYS A 34 -11.86 4.27 -6.83
C LYS A 34 -13.24 4.93 -6.91
N LYS A 35 -14.31 4.17 -6.61
CA LYS A 35 -15.71 4.65 -6.60
C LYS A 35 -16.16 5.19 -5.24
N GLY A 36 -15.24 5.37 -4.31
CA GLY A 36 -15.51 5.78 -2.92
C GLY A 36 -14.70 4.93 -1.95
N GLY A 37 -13.95 5.57 -1.06
CA GLY A 37 -13.08 4.91 -0.06
C GLY A 37 -11.59 5.18 -0.23
N CYS A 38 -11.12 5.56 -1.43
CA CYS A 38 -9.71 5.86 -1.66
C CYS A 38 -9.25 7.07 -0.82
N TYR A 39 -8.22 6.87 0.00
CA TYR A 39 -7.71 7.89 0.90
C TYR A 39 -7.14 9.11 0.15
N ALA A 40 -6.64 8.91 -1.07
CA ALA A 40 -6.11 9.97 -1.92
C ALA A 40 -7.18 10.96 -2.40
N MET A 41 -8.47 10.62 -2.29
CA MET A 41 -9.58 11.50 -2.63
C MET A 41 -9.93 12.50 -1.52
N THR A 42 -9.12 12.63 -0.48
CA THR A 42 -9.42 13.49 0.68
C THR A 42 -8.27 14.43 1.05
N GLY A 43 -8.64 15.59 1.60
CA GLY A 43 -7.73 16.52 2.25
C GLY A 43 -6.64 17.10 1.32
N PRO A 44 -5.49 17.53 1.89
CA PRO A 44 -4.40 18.12 1.11
C PRO A 44 -3.80 17.19 0.05
N LEU A 45 -3.86 15.88 0.28
CA LEU A 45 -3.39 14.90 -0.70
C LEU A 45 -4.24 14.93 -1.97
N LYS A 46 -5.56 15.11 -1.86
CA LYS A 46 -6.43 15.26 -3.03
C LYS A 46 -6.00 16.43 -3.89
N LEU A 47 -5.82 17.61 -3.31
CA LEU A 47 -5.38 18.81 -4.04
C LEU A 47 -4.04 18.58 -4.74
N HIS A 48 -3.09 17.93 -4.06
CA HIS A 48 -1.82 17.56 -4.68
C HIS A 48 -2.01 16.57 -5.84
N TRP A 49 -2.85 15.56 -5.66
CA TRP A 49 -3.09 14.51 -6.64
C TRP A 49 -3.86 15.01 -7.87
N ASP A 50 -4.81 15.92 -7.68
CA ASP A 50 -5.52 16.62 -8.75
C ASP A 50 -4.54 17.41 -9.62
N ALA A 51 -3.63 18.19 -9.01
CA ALA A 51 -2.61 18.96 -9.74
C ALA A 51 -1.64 18.06 -10.53
N VAL A 52 -1.26 16.89 -9.98
CA VAL A 52 -0.45 15.92 -10.72
C VAL A 52 -1.25 15.33 -11.88
N THR A 53 -2.51 14.98 -11.64
CA THR A 53 -3.40 14.43 -12.66
C THR A 53 -3.63 15.41 -13.81
N ALA A 54 -3.86 16.69 -13.52
CA ALA A 54 -4.03 17.76 -14.49
C ALA A 54 -2.72 18.13 -15.23
N GLY A 55 -1.57 17.62 -14.81
CA GLY A 55 -0.26 17.96 -15.39
C GLY A 55 0.30 19.32 -14.95
N GLU A 56 -0.36 19.99 -14.01
CA GLU A 56 0.11 21.24 -13.40
C GLU A 56 1.31 21.03 -12.49
N ARG A 57 1.52 19.78 -12.04
CA ARG A 57 2.66 19.39 -11.19
C ARG A 57 3.27 18.06 -11.62
N GLY A 58 4.60 18.03 -11.66
CA GLY A 58 5.35 16.83 -12.02
C GLY A 58 5.69 16.78 -13.50
N GLY A 59 5.87 15.57 -14.03
CA GLY A 59 6.16 15.35 -15.45
C GLY A 59 6.33 13.87 -15.74
N GLY A 60 7.18 13.53 -16.72
CA GLY A 60 7.46 12.14 -17.07
C GLY A 60 8.11 11.33 -15.94
N LEU A 61 7.90 10.01 -15.98
CA LEU A 61 8.42 9.07 -14.98
C LEU A 61 9.94 9.18 -14.80
N ASP A 62 10.70 9.34 -15.89
CA ASP A 62 12.15 9.41 -15.84
C ASP A 62 12.65 10.61 -15.03
N LYS A 63 12.01 11.77 -15.19
CA LYS A 63 12.30 12.98 -14.40
C LYS A 63 11.92 12.78 -12.93
N ALA A 64 10.77 12.16 -12.66
CA ALA A 64 10.35 11.86 -11.29
C ALA A 64 11.29 10.87 -10.58
N LEU A 65 11.96 9.97 -11.32
CA LEU A 65 12.92 9.01 -10.78
C LEU A 65 14.34 9.57 -10.57
N GLU A 66 14.70 10.71 -11.14
CA GLU A 66 16.01 11.35 -10.93
C GLU A 66 16.44 11.46 -9.45
N PRO A 67 15.62 12.00 -8.54
CA PRO A 67 15.99 12.05 -7.13
C PRO A 67 16.07 10.67 -6.48
N ILE A 68 15.27 9.70 -6.94
CA ILE A 68 15.29 8.33 -6.42
C ILE A 68 16.63 7.68 -6.76
N ARG A 69 17.12 7.84 -8.00
CA ARG A 69 18.43 7.30 -8.43
C ARG A 69 19.58 7.80 -7.53
N LYS A 70 19.47 9.04 -7.02
CA LYS A 70 20.46 9.70 -6.15
C LYS A 70 20.40 9.28 -4.68
N LEU A 71 19.41 8.51 -4.24
CA LEU A 71 19.34 8.08 -2.84
C LEU A 71 20.48 7.11 -2.50
N ASN A 72 21.00 7.24 -1.28
CA ASN A 72 22.00 6.32 -0.74
C ASN A 72 21.49 4.87 -0.73
N ARG A 73 22.42 3.91 -0.75
CA ARG A 73 22.06 2.49 -0.55
C ARG A 73 21.36 2.30 0.79
N GLY A 74 20.36 1.44 0.83
CA GLY A 74 19.51 1.19 1.99
C GLY A 74 18.46 2.26 2.27
N ALA A 75 18.50 3.41 1.58
CA ALA A 75 17.49 4.45 1.75
C ALA A 75 16.09 3.90 1.45
N ILE A 76 15.13 4.29 2.27
CA ILE A 76 13.73 3.91 2.11
C ILE A 76 12.97 5.02 1.38
N TRP A 77 12.07 4.62 0.50
CA TRP A 77 11.18 5.54 -0.20
C TRP A 77 9.86 4.82 -0.52
N ARG A 78 8.81 5.59 -0.84
CA ARG A 78 7.50 5.03 -1.18
C ARG A 78 7.08 5.43 -2.58
N TYR A 79 6.84 4.42 -3.41
CA TYR A 79 6.13 4.60 -4.67
C TYR A 79 4.62 4.64 -4.39
N GLY A 80 3.92 5.62 -4.97
CA GLY A 80 2.46 5.69 -4.90
C GLY A 80 1.92 6.07 -3.52
N GLN A 81 2.09 7.35 -3.13
CA GLN A 81 1.23 7.95 -2.11
C GLN A 81 -0.16 8.32 -2.66
N ALA A 82 -0.31 8.35 -3.97
CA ALA A 82 -1.57 8.40 -4.71
C ALA A 82 -1.28 7.96 -6.16
N GLY A 83 -2.30 7.47 -6.86
CA GLY A 83 -2.12 6.71 -8.10
C GLY A 83 -1.71 5.25 -7.85
N ASP A 84 -1.44 4.52 -8.92
CA ASP A 84 -0.99 3.12 -8.92
C ASP A 84 0.26 2.97 -9.81
N LEU A 85 0.70 1.72 -10.04
CA LEU A 85 1.79 1.38 -10.95
C LEU A 85 1.61 2.00 -12.34
N PRO A 86 2.71 2.27 -13.08
CA PRO A 86 2.64 2.72 -14.46
C PRO A 86 1.74 1.83 -15.30
N GLY A 87 1.05 2.42 -16.26
CA GLY A 87 0.02 1.76 -17.08
C GLY A 87 -1.34 2.44 -16.91
N VAL A 88 -2.30 2.08 -17.75
CA VAL A 88 -3.60 2.74 -17.81
C VAL A 88 -4.67 1.81 -17.26
N ARG A 89 -5.45 2.29 -16.29
CA ARG A 89 -6.54 1.52 -15.68
C ARG A 89 -6.04 0.16 -15.19
N ASP A 90 -6.51 -0.94 -15.76
CA ASP A 90 -6.27 -2.29 -15.25
C ASP A 90 -4.95 -2.91 -15.72
N THR A 91 -4.23 -2.27 -16.64
CA THR A 91 -2.96 -2.81 -17.17
C THR A 91 -1.75 -2.17 -16.51
N ILE A 92 -0.66 -2.93 -16.44
CA ILE A 92 0.65 -2.46 -16.02
C ILE A 92 1.52 -2.19 -17.26
N ASP A 93 2.12 -1.00 -17.32
CA ASP A 93 3.21 -0.70 -18.25
C ASP A 93 4.51 -1.31 -17.72
N ARG A 94 4.93 -2.40 -18.37
CA ARG A 94 6.12 -3.17 -18.03
C ARG A 94 7.37 -2.30 -17.96
N ASP A 95 7.63 -1.50 -18.99
CA ASP A 95 8.87 -0.71 -19.07
C ASP A 95 8.90 0.37 -17.98
N GLY A 96 7.75 0.97 -17.69
CA GLY A 96 7.58 1.88 -16.57
C GLY A 96 7.93 1.22 -15.22
N VAL A 97 7.41 0.02 -14.95
CA VAL A 97 7.72 -0.73 -13.72
C VAL A 97 9.20 -1.10 -13.64
N LEU A 98 9.81 -1.56 -14.74
CA LEU A 98 11.23 -1.91 -14.75
C LEU A 98 12.15 -0.69 -14.57
N LYS A 99 11.75 0.49 -15.06
CA LYS A 99 12.44 1.75 -14.73
C LYS A 99 12.42 2.05 -13.23
N ILE A 100 11.29 1.81 -12.56
CA ILE A 100 11.17 1.96 -11.11
C ILE A 100 12.05 0.93 -10.39
N ALA A 101 12.04 -0.32 -10.84
CA ALA A 101 12.87 -1.38 -10.24
C ALA A 101 14.36 -1.03 -10.35
N LYS A 102 14.83 -0.63 -11.53
CA LYS A 102 16.21 -0.19 -11.76
C LYS A 102 16.59 1.02 -10.91
N ALA A 103 15.72 2.03 -10.80
CA ALA A 103 15.98 3.19 -9.96
C ALA A 103 15.99 2.84 -8.45
N SER A 104 15.29 1.77 -8.07
CA SER A 104 15.21 1.27 -6.69
C SER A 104 16.35 0.35 -6.30
N ARG A 105 17.23 -0.03 -7.22
CA ARG A 105 18.30 -1.00 -6.95
C ARG A 105 19.14 -0.56 -5.75
N GLY A 106 19.28 -1.47 -4.79
CA GLY A 106 20.00 -1.23 -3.53
C GLY A 106 19.31 -0.26 -2.57
N LYS A 107 18.04 0.11 -2.81
CA LYS A 107 17.18 0.92 -1.93
C LYS A 107 16.00 0.06 -1.46
N ARG A 108 15.26 0.57 -0.48
CA ARG A 108 14.07 -0.10 0.07
C ARG A 108 12.82 0.63 -0.43
N ALA A 109 12.23 0.14 -1.51
CA ALA A 109 11.01 0.73 -2.08
C ALA A 109 9.78 0.10 -1.44
N ILE A 110 8.90 0.91 -0.85
CA ILE A 110 7.54 0.49 -0.48
C ILE A 110 6.65 0.69 -1.70
N VAL A 111 6.08 -0.39 -2.24
CA VAL A 111 5.21 -0.37 -3.42
C VAL A 111 3.97 -1.22 -3.18
N PHE A 112 2.80 -0.68 -3.52
CA PHE A 112 1.52 -1.38 -3.47
C PHE A 112 0.83 -1.26 -4.84
N THR A 113 -0.08 -2.18 -5.15
CA THR A 113 -0.91 -2.09 -6.35
C THR A 113 -2.28 -2.70 -6.14
N HIS A 114 -3.32 -2.04 -6.65
CA HIS A 114 -4.67 -2.62 -6.83
C HIS A 114 -4.89 -3.11 -8.27
N LYS A 115 -3.85 -3.12 -9.12
CA LYS A 115 -3.99 -3.64 -10.50
C LYS A 115 -4.45 -5.11 -10.41
N PRO A 116 -5.44 -5.51 -11.22
CA PRO A 116 -5.96 -6.87 -11.15
C PRO A 116 -4.85 -7.88 -11.46
N PRO A 117 -4.84 -9.05 -10.83
CA PRO A 117 -3.81 -10.07 -11.02
C PRO A 117 -4.06 -10.87 -12.31
N SER A 118 -4.15 -10.19 -13.45
CA SER A 118 -4.13 -10.85 -14.76
C SER A 118 -2.80 -11.57 -14.98
N LEU A 119 -2.76 -12.55 -15.87
CA LEU A 119 -1.53 -13.29 -16.17
C LEU A 119 -0.38 -12.35 -16.57
N GLU A 120 -0.68 -11.33 -17.38
CA GLU A 120 0.28 -10.32 -17.83
C GLU A 120 0.79 -9.45 -16.66
N ASN A 121 -0.12 -8.91 -15.85
CA ASN A 121 0.26 -8.08 -14.70
C ASN A 121 1.11 -8.86 -13.69
N ILE A 122 0.76 -10.13 -13.45
CA ILE A 122 1.53 -11.00 -12.55
C ILE A 122 2.91 -11.33 -13.12
N ALA A 123 3.03 -11.55 -14.43
CA ALA A 123 4.33 -11.75 -15.07
C ALA A 123 5.24 -10.53 -14.86
N ILE A 124 4.72 -9.32 -15.07
CA ILE A 124 5.46 -8.06 -14.87
C ILE A 124 5.86 -7.87 -13.40
N ILE A 125 4.96 -8.16 -12.46
CA ILE A 125 5.26 -8.03 -11.03
C ILE A 125 6.36 -9.02 -10.60
N LYS A 126 6.31 -10.26 -11.10
CA LYS A 126 7.35 -11.26 -10.83
C LYS A 126 8.69 -10.87 -11.45
N GLU A 127 8.68 -10.27 -12.63
CA GLU A 127 9.89 -9.75 -13.26
C GLU A 127 10.50 -8.59 -12.46
N ALA A 128 9.68 -7.65 -11.99
CA ALA A 128 10.13 -6.57 -11.11
C ALA A 128 10.72 -7.11 -9.80
N ALA A 129 10.13 -8.17 -9.23
CA ALA A 129 10.65 -8.84 -8.05
C ALA A 129 12.03 -9.47 -8.31
N ALA A 130 12.26 -10.06 -9.49
CA ALA A 130 13.58 -10.58 -9.88
C ALA A 130 14.65 -9.48 -9.99
N GLU A 131 14.26 -8.24 -10.31
CA GLU A 131 15.13 -7.04 -10.26
C GLU A 131 15.30 -6.45 -8.84
N GLY A 132 14.72 -7.10 -7.83
CA GLY A 132 14.80 -6.67 -6.43
C GLY A 132 13.75 -5.64 -6.01
N LEU A 133 12.72 -5.40 -6.83
CA LEU A 133 11.59 -4.54 -6.47
C LEU A 133 10.42 -5.38 -5.94
N THR A 134 10.23 -5.36 -4.62
CA THR A 134 9.04 -5.96 -4.00
C THR A 134 7.80 -5.10 -4.27
N ILE A 135 6.77 -5.69 -4.85
CA ILE A 135 5.46 -5.07 -5.07
C ILE A 135 4.41 -5.85 -4.27
N ASN A 136 3.71 -5.16 -3.37
CA ASN A 136 2.65 -5.75 -2.58
C ASN A 136 1.32 -5.69 -3.33
N LEU A 137 0.64 -6.83 -3.46
CA LEU A 137 -0.73 -6.86 -3.96
C LEU A 137 -1.67 -6.35 -2.87
N SER A 138 -2.54 -5.41 -3.22
CA SER A 138 -3.53 -4.85 -2.30
C SER A 138 -4.84 -5.60 -2.39
N ALA A 139 -5.21 -6.26 -1.29
CA ALA A 139 -6.49 -6.90 -1.09
C ALA A 139 -7.46 -5.94 -0.41
N ASP A 140 -8.71 -5.98 -0.85
CA ASP A 140 -9.78 -5.18 -0.27
C ASP A 140 -10.56 -5.92 0.82
N SER A 141 -10.31 -7.21 1.03
CA SER A 141 -10.90 -8.05 2.09
C SER A 141 -9.95 -9.19 2.48
N ILE A 142 -10.17 -9.83 3.63
CA ILE A 142 -9.32 -10.96 4.07
C ILE A 142 -9.43 -12.20 3.17
N THR A 143 -10.59 -12.45 2.58
CA THR A 143 -10.79 -13.54 1.63
C THR A 143 -10.02 -13.27 0.35
N ARG A 144 -10.10 -12.03 -0.16
CA ARG A 144 -9.31 -11.61 -1.32
C ARG A 144 -7.81 -11.67 -1.03
N ALA A 145 -7.41 -11.41 0.21
CA ALA A 145 -6.01 -11.50 0.61
C ALA A 145 -5.48 -12.94 0.52
N ASP A 146 -6.30 -13.93 0.85
CA ASP A 146 -5.95 -15.34 0.67
C ASP A 146 -5.77 -15.72 -0.80
N GLU A 147 -6.67 -15.29 -1.67
CA GLU A 147 -6.58 -15.54 -3.12
C GLU A 147 -5.32 -14.91 -3.73
N LEU A 148 -4.99 -13.68 -3.33
CA LEU A 148 -3.78 -13.01 -3.80
C LEU A 148 -2.51 -13.65 -3.22
N ALA A 149 -2.57 -14.15 -1.98
CA ALA A 149 -1.42 -14.82 -1.36
C ALA A 149 -1.12 -16.18 -1.99
N ASP A 150 -2.12 -16.86 -2.58
CA ASP A 150 -1.91 -18.09 -3.36
C ASP A 150 -1.01 -17.87 -4.60
N LEU A 151 -0.85 -16.62 -5.05
CA LEU A 151 0.03 -16.27 -6.17
C LEU A 151 1.53 -16.23 -5.79
N GLY A 152 1.86 -16.45 -4.51
CA GLY A 152 3.24 -16.43 -4.00
C GLY A 152 3.85 -15.03 -3.93
N LEU A 153 3.02 -13.98 -3.93
CA LEU A 153 3.44 -12.58 -3.87
C LEU A 153 3.06 -11.97 -2.51
N PRO A 154 3.79 -10.95 -2.03
CA PRO A 154 3.47 -10.29 -0.78
C PRO A 154 2.13 -9.56 -0.88
N VAL A 155 1.28 -9.72 0.13
CA VAL A 155 -0.06 -9.11 0.18
C VAL A 155 -0.17 -8.11 1.32
N ALA A 156 -0.83 -7.00 1.04
CA ALA A 156 -1.39 -6.09 2.03
C ALA A 156 -2.91 -6.14 1.93
N VAL A 157 -3.61 -5.95 3.04
CA VAL A 157 -5.08 -6.03 3.08
C VAL A 157 -5.68 -4.85 3.81
N VAL A 158 -6.77 -4.30 3.29
CA VAL A 158 -7.60 -3.34 4.01
C VAL A 158 -8.40 -4.09 5.08
N LEU A 159 -8.37 -3.58 6.30
CA LEU A 159 -9.13 -4.14 7.43
C LEU A 159 -10.24 -3.17 7.84
N ASN A 160 -11.26 -3.72 8.48
CA ASN A 160 -12.30 -2.92 9.14
C ASN A 160 -11.70 -1.91 10.13
N SER A 161 -12.34 -0.76 10.30
CA SER A 161 -11.93 0.32 11.19
C SER A 161 -11.88 -0.09 12.67
N ASP A 162 -12.52 -1.21 13.05
CA ASP A 162 -12.38 -1.82 14.37
C ASP A 162 -10.93 -2.15 14.75
N TYR A 163 -10.06 -2.43 13.78
CA TYR A 163 -8.63 -2.69 14.04
C TYR A 163 -7.83 -1.41 14.34
N GLN A 164 -8.41 -0.22 14.11
CA GLN A 164 -7.74 1.05 14.36
C GLN A 164 -7.81 1.45 15.83
N ARG A 165 -6.76 2.11 16.33
CA ARG A 165 -6.80 2.78 17.64
C ARG A 165 -7.71 4.01 17.59
N LYS A 166 -8.62 4.11 18.56
CA LYS A 166 -9.56 5.23 18.66
C LYS A 166 -8.87 6.48 19.22
N LYS A 167 -9.38 7.66 18.88
CA LYS A 167 -8.86 8.94 19.41
C LYS A 167 -9.02 8.94 20.94
N GLY A 168 -7.93 9.23 21.66
CA GLY A 168 -7.91 9.24 23.13
C GLY A 168 -7.81 7.86 23.79
N GLU A 169 -7.84 6.77 23.02
CA GLU A 169 -7.68 5.40 23.55
C GLU A 169 -6.23 5.17 23.98
N THR A 170 -5.99 4.57 25.15
CA THR A 170 -4.62 4.17 25.55
C THR A 170 -4.16 2.94 24.75
N LEU A 171 -2.85 2.68 24.71
CA LEU A 171 -2.34 1.45 24.07
C LEU A 171 -2.86 0.17 24.75
N SER A 172 -3.03 0.21 26.07
CA SER A 172 -3.56 -0.92 26.85
C SER A 172 -5.03 -1.19 26.52
N ASP A 173 -5.84 -0.14 26.39
CA ASP A 173 -7.26 -0.27 26.03
C ASP A 173 -7.43 -0.75 24.59
N TYR A 174 -6.62 -0.21 23.68
CA TYR A 174 -6.56 -0.67 22.29
C TYR A 174 -6.29 -2.18 22.23
N ARG A 175 -5.21 -2.65 22.89
CA ARG A 175 -4.84 -4.08 22.90
C ARG A 175 -5.93 -4.95 23.52
N ARG A 176 -6.59 -4.50 24.58
CA ARG A 176 -7.68 -5.22 25.22
C ARG A 176 -8.88 -5.35 24.28
N ARG A 177 -9.27 -4.27 23.60
CA ARG A 177 -10.41 -4.25 22.68
C ARG A 177 -10.17 -5.07 21.43
N THR A 178 -8.96 -5.05 20.87
CA THR A 178 -8.63 -5.75 19.62
C THR A 178 -8.19 -7.19 19.82
N LYS A 179 -8.04 -7.66 21.06
CA LYS A 179 -7.59 -9.03 21.40
C LYS A 179 -8.41 -10.12 20.70
N ASP A 180 -9.71 -9.89 20.58
CA ASP A 180 -10.68 -10.86 20.06
C ASP A 180 -10.93 -10.70 18.56
N LEU A 181 -10.29 -9.73 17.90
CA LEU A 181 -10.36 -9.58 16.45
C LEU A 181 -9.47 -10.62 15.77
N ALA A 182 -9.92 -11.13 14.62
CA ALA A 182 -9.17 -12.12 13.86
C ALA A 182 -7.74 -11.65 13.54
N ASN A 183 -6.76 -12.48 13.86
CA ASN A 183 -5.36 -12.24 13.51
C ASN A 183 -4.87 -13.22 12.42
N THR A 184 -5.79 -13.96 11.81
CA THR A 184 -5.56 -14.86 10.68
C THR A 184 -6.65 -14.69 9.62
N THR A 185 -6.32 -15.00 8.37
CA THR A 185 -7.29 -15.15 7.28
C THR A 185 -8.04 -16.49 7.38
N PRO A 186 -9.09 -16.73 6.57
CA PRO A 186 -9.79 -18.01 6.54
C PRO A 186 -8.88 -19.21 6.19
N LYS A 187 -7.85 -19.04 5.37
CA LYS A 187 -6.81 -20.06 5.11
C LYS A 187 -5.69 -20.08 6.15
N GLY A 188 -5.87 -19.44 7.31
CA GLY A 188 -4.93 -19.49 8.44
C GLY A 188 -3.68 -18.62 8.29
N ARG A 189 -3.62 -17.72 7.31
CA ARG A 189 -2.46 -16.84 7.12
C ARG A 189 -2.44 -15.74 8.17
N LYS A 190 -1.30 -15.51 8.81
CA LYS A 190 -1.16 -14.48 9.85
C LYS A 190 -1.37 -13.08 9.27
N ILE A 191 -2.15 -12.27 10.00
CA ILE A 191 -2.38 -10.86 9.73
C ILE A 191 -1.62 -10.03 10.78
N ALA A 192 -0.71 -9.17 10.32
CA ALA A 192 -0.03 -8.19 11.16
C ALA A 192 -0.57 -6.79 10.87
N VAL A 193 -1.23 -6.17 11.85
CA VAL A 193 -1.77 -4.81 11.71
C VAL A 193 -0.63 -3.80 11.65
N CYS A 194 -0.69 -2.86 10.71
CA CYS A 194 0.32 -1.82 10.55
C CYS A 194 0.46 -0.97 11.83
N PRO A 195 1.67 -0.85 12.42
CA PRO A 195 1.86 -0.15 13.69
C PRO A 195 1.58 1.35 13.62
N ALA A 196 1.66 1.96 12.44
CA ALA A 196 1.31 3.37 12.22
C ALA A 196 -0.20 3.67 12.44
N THR A 197 -1.02 2.66 12.71
CA THR A 197 -2.46 2.82 12.99
C THR A 197 -2.82 2.76 14.47
N TYR A 198 -1.87 2.38 15.33
CA TYR A 198 -2.08 2.31 16.77
C TYR A 198 -0.90 2.86 17.61
N THR A 199 0.24 3.16 16.99
CA THR A 199 1.42 3.80 17.60
C THR A 199 1.91 4.97 16.74
N ASP A 200 2.97 5.65 17.18
CA ASP A 200 3.63 6.74 16.44
C ASP A 200 4.72 6.25 15.48
N VAL A 201 4.82 4.93 15.25
CA VAL A 201 5.77 4.34 14.30
C VAL A 201 5.43 4.77 12.87
N SER A 202 6.43 5.27 12.17
CA SER A 202 6.36 5.64 10.76
C SER A 202 6.94 4.55 9.84
N CYS A 203 6.64 4.63 8.54
CA CYS A 203 7.20 3.71 7.56
C CYS A 203 8.74 3.80 7.48
N THR A 204 9.36 4.96 7.70
CA THR A 204 10.83 5.09 7.75
C THR A 204 11.46 4.29 8.88
N GLN A 205 10.74 4.14 10.01
CA GLN A 205 11.17 3.32 11.15
C GLN A 205 10.84 1.83 10.94
N CYS A 206 9.68 1.52 10.38
CA CYS A 206 9.21 0.13 10.23
C CYS A 206 9.75 -0.56 8.96
N GLY A 207 9.48 0.00 7.79
CA GLY A 207 9.96 -0.49 6.49
C GLY A 207 9.54 -1.89 6.05
N VAL A 208 8.70 -2.61 6.79
CA VAL A 208 8.34 -4.03 6.51
C VAL A 208 7.66 -4.22 5.14
N CYS A 209 7.00 -3.19 4.61
CA CYS A 209 6.34 -3.27 3.30
C CYS A 209 7.31 -3.14 2.12
N ALA A 210 8.58 -2.80 2.36
CA ALA A 210 9.64 -2.87 1.35
C ALA A 210 10.34 -4.25 1.33
N ASP A 211 9.96 -5.15 2.25
CA ASP A 211 10.49 -6.50 2.37
C ASP A 211 9.46 -7.52 1.88
N GLY A 212 9.86 -8.34 0.91
CA GLY A 212 9.02 -9.40 0.34
C GLY A 212 9.03 -10.69 1.16
N GLU A 213 10.06 -10.93 1.97
CA GLU A 213 10.27 -12.22 2.65
C GLU A 213 9.62 -12.27 4.04
N ARG A 214 8.31 -12.05 4.07
CA ARG A 214 7.54 -11.94 5.33
C ARG A 214 6.98 -13.27 5.82
N LYS A 215 7.52 -14.42 5.38
CA LYS A 215 7.03 -15.77 5.73
C LYS A 215 5.50 -15.92 5.60
N GLY A 216 4.92 -15.35 4.55
CA GLY A 216 3.48 -15.38 4.28
C GLY A 216 2.62 -14.49 5.19
N VAL A 217 3.21 -13.64 6.04
CA VAL A 217 2.47 -12.65 6.84
C VAL A 217 1.89 -11.57 5.92
N ILE A 218 0.58 -11.33 6.10
CA ILE A 218 -0.19 -10.30 5.39
C ILE A 218 -0.23 -9.04 6.25
N ILE A 219 0.09 -7.89 5.67
CA ILE A 219 0.06 -6.61 6.40
C ILE A 219 -1.34 -5.99 6.31
N GLY A 220 -1.97 -5.79 7.46
CA GLY A 220 -3.31 -5.23 7.58
C GLY A 220 -3.33 -3.71 7.77
N PHE A 221 -4.18 -3.02 7.03
CA PHE A 221 -4.37 -1.58 7.09
C PHE A 221 -5.83 -1.24 7.48
N PRO A 222 -6.09 -0.91 8.75
CA PRO A 222 -7.41 -0.50 9.21
C PRO A 222 -7.94 0.72 8.44
N ALA A 223 -9.20 0.65 8.05
CA ALA A 223 -9.95 1.74 7.46
C ALA A 223 -9.97 2.97 8.37
N HIS A 224 -9.78 4.15 7.79
CA HIS A 224 -9.64 5.39 8.56
C HIS A 224 -10.18 6.62 7.81
N GLY A 225 -10.26 7.75 8.51
CA GLY A 225 -10.69 9.02 7.93
C GLY A 225 -12.19 9.09 7.67
N THR A 226 -12.60 10.08 6.87
CA THR A 226 -14.01 10.42 6.65
C THR A 226 -14.77 9.37 5.85
N GLN A 227 -14.08 8.62 4.98
CA GLN A 227 -14.69 7.59 4.15
C GLN A 227 -14.66 6.18 4.78
N ARG A 228 -14.24 6.04 6.05
CA ARG A 228 -14.04 4.71 6.67
C ARG A 228 -15.26 3.80 6.62
N LYS A 229 -16.49 4.34 6.75
CA LYS A 229 -17.71 3.53 6.71
C LYS A 229 -17.85 2.79 5.37
N ARG A 230 -17.57 3.48 4.26
CA ARG A 230 -17.58 2.88 2.92
C ARG A 230 -16.50 1.82 2.77
N VAL A 231 -15.33 2.07 3.35
CA VAL A 231 -14.23 1.10 3.35
C VAL A 231 -14.57 -0.11 4.21
N ASP A 232 -15.27 0.07 5.33
CA ASP A 232 -15.74 -1.02 6.20
C ASP A 232 -16.76 -1.91 5.47
N GLU A 233 -17.65 -1.34 4.65
CA GLU A 233 -18.57 -2.09 3.79
C GLU A 233 -17.82 -2.97 2.77
N ILE A 234 -16.74 -2.44 2.18
CA ILE A 234 -15.92 -3.16 1.21
C ILE A 234 -15.09 -4.26 1.89
N ALA A 235 -14.44 -3.94 3.00
CA ALA A 235 -13.57 -4.85 3.72
C ALA A 235 -14.33 -5.93 4.50
N GLY A 236 -15.56 -5.63 4.89
CA GLY A 236 -16.35 -6.47 5.77
C GLY A 236 -15.73 -6.62 7.15
N HIS A 237 -16.21 -7.59 7.92
CA HIS A 237 -15.58 -8.00 9.18
C HIS A 237 -14.78 -9.28 8.97
N ALA A 238 -13.58 -9.30 9.55
CA ALA A 238 -12.71 -10.47 9.54
C ALA A 238 -13.14 -11.59 10.51
N GLY A 239 -14.22 -11.38 11.26
CA GLY A 239 -14.67 -12.28 12.32
C GLY A 239 -13.85 -12.15 13.61
N LYS A 240 -14.04 -13.13 14.49
CA LYS A 240 -13.33 -13.22 15.78
C LYS A 240 -12.06 -14.04 15.65
N ARG A 241 -11.10 -13.77 16.53
CA ARG A 241 -9.89 -14.58 16.69
C ARG A 241 -10.27 -16.02 16.99
N GLN A 242 -9.70 -16.94 16.21
CA GLN A 242 -9.75 -18.35 16.57
C GLN A 242 -8.78 -18.55 17.74
N ASN A 243 -9.31 -18.94 18.89
CA ASN A 243 -8.48 -19.46 19.96
C ASN A 243 -8.01 -20.83 19.48
N ASN A 244 -6.70 -21.00 19.29
CA ASN A 244 -6.14 -22.34 19.24
C ASN A 244 -6.27 -22.91 20.65
N SER A 245 -7.41 -23.54 20.91
CA SER A 245 -7.50 -24.60 21.91
C SER A 245 -6.88 -25.80 21.23
N ASP A 246 -5.61 -26.05 21.54
CA ASP A 246 -4.89 -27.34 21.57
C ASP A 246 -3.37 -27.08 21.61
#